data_AF-A0A521IB66-F1
#
_entry.id   AF-A0A521IB66-F1
#
_cell.length_a   1.000
_cell.length_b   1.000
_cell.length_c   1.000
_cell.angle_alpha   90.00
_cell.angle_beta   90.00
_cell.angle_gamma   90.00
#
_symmetry.space_group_name_H-M   'P 1'
#
loop_
_entity.id
_entity.type
_entity.pdbx_description
1 polymer ?
#
loop_
_entity_poly.entity_id
_entity_poly.type
_entity_poly.pdbx_seq_one_letter_code
_entity_poly.pdbx_strand_id
1 'polypeptide(L)'
;MKGTLTILSVFVEIAAIGRSAIATFLVVQAVTNDLAFSLFTVAVIEGVFLTSLFLMHQEAVAPIAALMALAFSAMMQFFELRVLDGSITATERDLLRYAIAFAPIVILALSYVRRLVLHKDGDTNFLPEKVSGLMERFKATPQKKVRGSKKSV
;
A
#
# COMPACT_ATOMS: atom_id res chain seq x y z
N MET A 1 27.79 7.40 -9.15
CA MET A 1 27.75 6.53 -7.95
C MET A 1 26.58 6.84 -7.02
N LYS A 2 26.40 8.07 -6.50
CA LYS A 2 25.26 8.40 -5.61
C LYS A 2 23.88 8.05 -6.21
N GLY A 3 23.61 8.44 -7.46
CA GLY A 3 22.34 8.13 -8.13
C GLY A 3 22.08 6.63 -8.35
N THR A 4 23.12 5.84 -8.65
CA THR A 4 23.02 4.39 -8.83
C THR A 4 22.65 3.68 -7.53
N LEU A 5 23.24 4.10 -6.41
CA LEU A 5 22.92 3.55 -5.09
C LEU A 5 21.49 3.91 -4.64
N THR A 6 21.03 5.13 -4.92
CA THR A 6 19.65 5.56 -4.64
C THR A 6 18.62 4.80 -5.47
N ILE A 7 18.90 4.53 -6.75
CA ILE A 7 17.99 3.73 -7.59
C ILE A 7 17.94 2.29 -7.08
N LEU A 8 19.10 1.72 -6.72
CA LEU A 8 19.18 0.36 -6.19
C LEU A 8 18.41 0.22 -4.86
N SER A 9 18.50 1.21 -3.96
CA SER A 9 17.77 1.18 -2.70
C SER A 9 16.25 1.18 -2.91
N VAL A 10 15.75 2.00 -3.84
CA VAL A 10 14.32 2.04 -4.20
C VAL A 10 13.85 0.69 -4.75
N PHE A 11 14.65 0.03 -5.59
CA PHE A 11 14.29 -1.32 -6.08
C PHE A 11 14.24 -2.36 -4.96
N VAL A 12 15.16 -2.30 -3.99
CA VAL A 12 15.15 -3.19 -2.83
C VAL A 12 13.92 -2.96 -1.94
N GLU A 13 13.54 -1.71 -1.72
CA GLU A 13 12.33 -1.35 -0.97
C GLU A 13 11.06 -1.88 -1.66
N ILE A 14 10.92 -1.70 -2.98
CA ILE A 14 9.79 -2.22 -3.75
C ILE A 14 9.75 -3.76 -3.69
N ALA A 15 10.90 -4.41 -3.81
CA ALA A 15 10.98 -5.86 -3.73
C ALA A 15 10.58 -6.38 -2.34
N ALA A 16 10.99 -5.69 -1.27
CA ALA A 16 10.60 -6.02 0.10
C ALA A 16 9.08 -5.88 0.32
N ILE A 17 8.49 -4.79 -0.18
CA ILE A 17 7.02 -4.56 -0.16
C ILE A 17 6.31 -5.69 -0.92
N GLY A 18 6.77 -6.02 -2.12
CA GLY A 18 6.18 -7.11 -2.91
C GLY A 18 6.24 -8.46 -2.19
N ARG A 19 7.36 -8.77 -1.51
CA ARG A 19 7.51 -10.01 -0.75
C ARG A 19 6.58 -10.06 0.47
N SER A 20 6.46 -8.94 1.19
CA SER A 20 5.53 -8.79 2.32
C SER A 20 4.07 -8.95 1.88
N ALA A 21 3.71 -8.37 0.74
CA ALA A 21 2.37 -8.47 0.16
C ALA A 21 1.99 -9.93 -0.14
N ILE A 22 2.92 -10.69 -0.72
CA ILE A 22 2.71 -12.12 -1.03
C ILE A 22 2.54 -12.93 0.25
N ALA A 23 3.38 -12.70 1.27
CA ALA A 23 3.28 -13.40 2.56
C ALA A 23 1.89 -13.17 3.18
N THR A 24 1.49 -11.90 3.24
CA THR A 24 0.19 -11.48 3.77
C THR A 24 -0.94 -12.14 3.00
N PHE A 25 -0.91 -12.12 1.67
CA PHE A 25 -1.93 -12.76 0.85
C PHE A 25 -2.06 -14.25 1.15
N LEU A 26 -0.94 -14.98 1.17
CA LEU A 26 -0.93 -16.43 1.37
C LEU A 26 -1.47 -16.82 2.75
N VAL A 27 -1.04 -16.14 3.80
CA VAL A 27 -1.49 -16.42 5.16
C VAL A 27 -2.96 -16.08 5.33
N VAL A 28 -3.40 -14.92 4.86
CA VAL A 28 -4.82 -14.53 4.97
C VAL A 28 -5.70 -15.52 4.21
N GLN A 29 -5.35 -15.83 2.96
CA GLN A 29 -6.10 -16.78 2.14
C GLN A 29 -6.17 -18.17 2.77
N ALA A 30 -5.07 -18.66 3.36
CA ALA A 30 -5.04 -19.97 4.01
C ALA A 30 -5.92 -20.03 5.28
N VAL A 31 -6.12 -18.90 5.94
CA VAL A 31 -6.78 -18.83 7.25
C VAL A 31 -8.26 -18.47 7.11
N THR A 32 -8.62 -17.62 6.15
CA THR A 32 -9.99 -17.11 5.94
C THR A 32 -10.70 -17.76 4.74
N ASN A 33 -9.94 -18.26 3.77
CA ASN A 33 -10.45 -18.74 2.49
C ASN A 33 -11.32 -17.70 1.74
N ASP A 34 -10.99 -16.41 1.88
CA ASP A 34 -11.68 -15.30 1.23
C ASP A 34 -10.70 -14.44 0.41
N LEU A 35 -10.84 -14.52 -0.92
CA LEU A 35 -9.98 -13.82 -1.86
C LEU A 35 -10.14 -12.29 -1.78
N ALA A 36 -11.38 -11.80 -1.67
CA ALA A 36 -11.65 -10.37 -1.65
C ALA A 36 -11.09 -9.76 -0.38
N PHE A 37 -11.28 -10.44 0.75
CA PHE A 37 -10.74 -10.03 2.03
C PHE A 37 -9.20 -10.09 2.08
N SER A 38 -8.59 -11.10 1.45
CA SER A 38 -7.14 -11.21 1.32
C SER A 38 -6.54 -10.04 0.53
N LEU A 39 -7.12 -9.71 -0.63
CA LEU A 39 -6.70 -8.58 -1.44
C LEU A 39 -6.89 -7.24 -0.71
N PHE A 40 -8.02 -7.07 -0.03
CA PHE A 40 -8.28 -5.89 0.80
C PHE A 40 -7.22 -5.72 1.89
N THR A 41 -6.91 -6.80 2.62
CA THR A 41 -5.91 -6.79 3.69
C THR A 41 -4.54 -6.37 3.17
N VAL A 42 -4.09 -6.96 2.06
CA VAL A 42 -2.82 -6.58 1.41
C VAL A 42 -2.83 -5.10 1.01
N ALA A 43 -3.89 -4.65 0.34
CA ALA A 43 -3.99 -3.26 -0.12
C ALA A 43 -3.94 -2.26 1.05
N VAL A 44 -4.57 -2.58 2.18
CA VAL A 44 -4.58 -1.73 3.37
C VAL A 44 -3.21 -1.67 4.01
N ILE A 45 -2.60 -2.82 4.30
CA ILE A 45 -1.32 -2.89 5.03
C ILE A 45 -0.21 -2.28 4.19
N GLU A 46 -0.05 -2.73 2.95
CA GLU A 46 1.00 -2.23 2.06
C GLU A 46 0.73 -0.78 1.63
N GLY A 47 -0.53 -0.42 1.43
CA GLY A 47 -0.92 0.96 1.14
C GLY A 47 -0.54 1.91 2.28
N VAL A 48 -0.80 1.53 3.54
CA VAL A 48 -0.41 2.33 4.70
C VAL A 48 1.10 2.34 4.90
N PHE A 49 1.78 1.21 4.69
CA PHE A 49 3.23 1.13 4.79
C PHE A 49 3.92 2.05 3.77
N LEU A 50 3.53 1.96 2.49
CA LEU A 50 4.05 2.77 1.40
C LEU A 50 3.74 4.26 1.60
N THR A 51 2.50 4.59 2.00
CA THR A 51 2.11 5.97 2.33
C THR A 51 2.96 6.52 3.49
N SER A 52 3.31 5.69 4.46
CA SER A 52 4.11 6.12 5.61
C SER A 52 5.60 6.26 5.27
N LEU A 53 6.15 5.41 4.40
CA LEU A 53 7.51 5.56 3.89
C LEU A 53 7.69 6.88 3.12
N PHE A 54 6.75 7.21 2.24
CA PHE A 54 6.83 8.47 1.47
C PHE A 54 6.65 9.73 2.34
N LEU A 55 6.00 9.61 3.49
CA LEU A 55 5.71 10.73 4.38
C LEU A 55 6.58 10.75 5.65
N MET A 56 7.50 9.78 5.81
CA MET A 56 8.35 9.62 6.99
C MET A 56 9.25 10.83 7.26
N HIS A 57 9.54 11.63 6.23
CA HIS A 57 10.37 12.83 6.33
C HIS A 57 9.57 14.10 6.61
N GLN A 58 8.24 14.03 6.63
CA GLN A 58 7.37 15.20 6.80
C GLN A 58 6.73 15.29 8.20
N GLU A 59 6.52 14.16 8.91
CA GLU A 59 5.69 14.15 10.12
C GLU A 59 6.05 13.07 11.15
N ALA A 60 5.92 13.39 12.45
CA ALA A 60 6.25 12.51 13.57
C ALA A 60 5.21 11.40 13.87
N VAL A 61 4.01 11.42 13.26
CA VAL A 61 2.94 10.42 13.49
C VAL A 61 2.91 9.33 12.39
N ALA A 62 3.49 9.62 11.21
CA ALA A 62 3.76 8.62 10.16
C ALA A 62 4.54 7.36 10.63
N PRO A 63 5.49 7.45 11.59
CA PRO A 63 6.23 6.29 12.09
C PRO A 63 5.36 5.25 12.79
N ILE A 64 4.30 5.63 13.51
CA ILE A 64 3.52 4.68 14.32
C ILE A 64 2.72 3.74 13.42
N ALA A 65 2.02 4.27 12.42
CA ALA A 65 1.29 3.45 11.45
C ALA A 65 2.25 2.58 10.62
N ALA A 66 3.43 3.11 10.26
CA ALA A 66 4.48 2.35 9.59
C ALA A 66 4.99 1.18 10.44
N LEU A 67 5.26 1.42 11.73
CA LEU A 67 5.73 0.39 12.65
C LEU A 67 4.70 -0.72 12.86
N MET A 68 3.42 -0.35 12.97
CA MET A 68 2.34 -1.34 13.07
C MET A 68 2.19 -2.16 11.78
N ALA A 69 2.29 -1.53 10.62
CA ALA A 69 2.28 -2.23 9.34
C ALA A 69 3.49 -3.17 9.22
N LEU A 70 4.70 -2.72 9.60
CA LEU A 70 5.91 -3.54 9.62
C LEU A 70 5.78 -4.74 10.57
N ALA A 71 5.28 -4.54 11.78
CA ALA A 71 5.06 -5.61 12.75
C ALA A 71 4.06 -6.64 12.21
N PHE A 72 2.99 -6.17 11.57
CA PHE A 72 2.02 -7.05 10.91
C PHE A 72 2.65 -7.84 9.76
N SER A 73 3.42 -7.19 8.89
CA SER A 73 4.15 -7.84 7.79
C SER A 73 5.13 -8.90 8.29
N ALA A 74 5.90 -8.59 9.36
CA ALA A 74 6.82 -9.54 9.97
C ALA A 74 6.08 -10.77 10.54
N MET A 75 4.93 -10.55 11.18
CA MET A 75 4.07 -11.63 11.67
C MET A 75 3.55 -12.50 10.53
N MET A 76 3.05 -11.90 9.44
CA MET A 76 2.59 -12.64 8.27
C MET A 76 3.73 -13.47 7.66
N GLN A 77 4.94 -12.92 7.57
CA GLN A 77 6.09 -13.63 7.01
C GLN A 77 6.54 -14.79 7.91
N PHE A 78 6.43 -14.67 9.24
CA PHE A 78 6.66 -15.77 10.16
C PHE A 78 5.64 -16.91 9.97
N PHE A 79 4.36 -16.56 9.82
CA PHE A 79 3.30 -17.56 9.65
C PHE A 79 3.23 -18.16 8.25
N GLU A 80 3.70 -17.46 7.23
CA GLU A 80 3.76 -17.98 5.86
C GLU A 80 4.53 -19.30 5.80
N LEU A 81 5.71 -19.37 6.42
CA LEU A 81 6.52 -20.59 6.46
C LEU A 81 5.75 -21.73 7.15
N ARG A 82 5.06 -21.44 8.26
CA ARG A 82 4.30 -22.42 9.01
C ARG A 82 3.04 -22.90 8.31
N VAL A 83 2.40 -22.01 7.55
CA VAL A 83 1.26 -22.34 6.70
C VAL A 83 1.71 -23.24 5.55
N LEU A 84 2.85 -22.94 4.92
CA LEU A 84 3.42 -23.75 3.84
C LEU A 84 3.85 -25.15 4.31
N ASP A 85 4.44 -25.25 5.50
CA ASP A 85 4.87 -26.51 6.09
C ASP A 85 3.72 -27.28 6.79
N GLY A 86 2.50 -26.73 6.81
CA GLY A 86 1.33 -27.33 7.45
C GLY A 86 1.43 -27.47 8.98
N SER A 87 2.40 -26.80 9.61
CA SER A 87 2.68 -26.89 11.05
C SER A 87 1.84 -25.96 11.92
N ILE A 88 0.95 -25.18 11.29
CA ILE A 88 0.06 -24.25 11.99
C ILE A 88 -0.98 -24.99 12.85
N THR A 89 -0.97 -24.70 14.15
CA THR A 89 -1.95 -25.27 15.09
C THR A 89 -3.32 -24.59 14.96
N ALA A 90 -4.38 -25.24 15.45
CA ALA A 90 -5.72 -24.67 15.44
C ALA A 90 -5.80 -23.34 16.22
N THR A 91 -5.14 -23.27 17.38
CA THR A 91 -5.10 -22.06 18.21
C THR A 91 -4.38 -20.91 17.53
N GLU A 92 -3.24 -21.18 16.87
CA GLU A 92 -2.52 -20.17 16.10
C GLU A 92 -3.35 -19.66 14.91
N ARG A 93 -4.09 -20.56 14.26
CA ARG A 93 -5.00 -20.20 13.17
C ARG A 93 -6.10 -19.26 13.65
N ASP A 94 -6.72 -19.53 14.79
CA ASP A 94 -7.76 -18.66 15.34
C ASP A 94 -7.19 -17.32 15.80
N LEU A 95 -6.02 -17.30 16.43
CA LEU A 95 -5.33 -16.06 16.79
C LEU A 95 -5.00 -15.21 15.55
N LEU A 96 -4.54 -15.85 14.46
CA LEU A 96 -4.34 -15.20 13.18
C LEU A 96 -5.62 -14.63 12.59
N ARG A 97 -6.75 -15.35 12.66
CA ARG A 97 -8.05 -14.82 12.21
C ARG A 97 -8.41 -13.53 12.90
N TYR A 98 -8.26 -13.47 14.22
CA TYR A 98 -8.50 -12.25 14.98
C TYR A 98 -7.52 -11.15 14.58
N ALA A 99 -6.22 -11.44 14.51
CA ALA A 99 -5.22 -10.46 14.13
C ALA A 99 -5.50 -9.86 12.74
N ILE A 100 -5.83 -10.70 11.76
CA ILE A 100 -6.15 -10.28 10.39
C ILE A 100 -7.48 -9.50 10.33
N ALA A 101 -8.48 -9.86 11.13
CA ALA A 101 -9.75 -9.15 11.17
C ALA A 101 -9.61 -7.73 11.74
N PHE A 102 -8.79 -7.56 12.79
CA PHE A 102 -8.69 -6.30 13.52
C PHE A 102 -7.56 -5.38 13.05
N ALA A 103 -6.39 -5.93 12.68
CA ALA A 103 -5.21 -5.11 12.39
C ALA A 103 -5.41 -4.11 11.23
N PRO A 104 -6.04 -4.47 10.09
CA PRO A 104 -6.30 -3.51 9.01
C PRO A 104 -7.15 -2.33 9.48
N ILE A 105 -8.16 -2.60 10.32
CA ILE A 105 -9.05 -1.57 10.88
C ILE A 105 -8.27 -0.63 11.81
N VAL A 106 -7.46 -1.18 12.72
CA VAL A 106 -6.64 -0.39 13.65
C VAL A 106 -5.63 0.47 12.89
N ILE A 107 -4.95 -0.11 11.90
CA ILE A 107 -3.94 0.58 11.08
C ILE A 107 -4.60 1.70 10.25
N LEU A 108 -5.78 1.46 9.66
CA LEU A 108 -6.56 2.49 8.98
C LEU A 108 -7.04 3.59 9.93
N ALA A 109 -7.52 3.23 11.13
CA ALA A 109 -7.97 4.19 12.13
C ALA A 109 -6.83 5.11 12.56
N LEU A 110 -5.63 4.57 12.82
CA LEU A 110 -4.43 5.36 13.12
C LEU A 110 -4.04 6.25 11.95
N SER A 111 -4.11 5.73 10.72
CA SER A 111 -3.87 6.51 9.50
C SER A 111 -4.90 7.63 9.30
N TYR A 112 -6.16 7.41 9.70
CA TYR A 112 -7.23 8.41 9.63
C TYR A 112 -7.10 9.48 10.73
N VAL A 113 -6.81 9.08 11.98
CA VAL A 113 -6.51 10.00 13.08
C VAL A 113 -5.34 10.91 12.70
N ARG A 114 -4.31 10.35 12.04
CA ARG A 114 -3.24 11.14 11.45
C ARG A 114 -3.78 12.22 10.50
N ARG A 115 -4.63 11.88 9.53
CA ARG A 115 -5.22 12.88 8.60
C ARG A 115 -5.99 13.98 9.33
N LEU A 116 -6.74 13.62 10.39
CA LEU A 116 -7.50 14.59 11.18
C LEU A 116 -6.61 15.55 11.98
N VAL A 117 -5.53 15.05 12.59
CA VAL A 117 -4.57 15.87 13.34
C VAL A 117 -3.86 16.85 12.41
N LEU A 118 -3.45 16.40 11.23
CA LEU A 118 -2.74 17.24 10.26
C LEU A 118 -3.62 18.30 9.60
N HIS A 119 -4.89 18.00 9.34
CA HIS A 119 -5.85 19.00 8.87
C HIS A 119 -6.11 20.11 9.90
N LYS A 120 -5.80 19.89 11.17
CA LYS A 120 -5.93 20.91 12.21
C LYS A 120 -4.72 21.85 12.29
N ASP A 121 -3.55 21.39 11.85
CA ASP A 121 -2.29 22.14 11.92
C ASP A 121 -1.82 22.72 10.57
N GLY A 122 -2.44 22.34 9.45
CA GLY A 122 -2.06 22.83 8.13
C GLY A 122 -3.21 22.84 7.13
N ASP A 123 -3.69 24.04 6.82
CA ASP A 123 -4.26 24.36 5.51
C ASP A 123 -3.28 23.84 4.44
N THR A 124 -3.65 22.81 3.68
CA THR A 124 -3.16 22.56 2.32
C THR A 124 -3.84 21.32 1.72
N ASN A 125 -4.86 21.58 0.91
CA ASN A 125 -5.48 20.63 -0.01
C ASN A 125 -4.51 20.20 -1.13
N PHE A 126 -3.46 19.44 -0.84
CA PHE A 126 -2.46 19.06 -1.87
C PHE A 126 -2.85 17.85 -2.73
N LEU A 127 -3.77 17.00 -2.25
CA LEU A 127 -4.16 15.76 -2.92
C LEU A 127 -5.28 15.90 -3.97
N PRO A 128 -6.37 16.68 -3.76
CA PRO A 128 -7.40 16.81 -4.78
C PRO A 128 -6.89 17.58 -6.03
N GLU A 129 -5.96 18.52 -5.85
CA GLU A 129 -5.38 19.32 -6.94
C GLU A 129 -4.46 18.51 -7.87
N LYS A 130 -3.72 17.54 -7.33
CA LYS A 130 -2.86 16.67 -8.16
C LYS A 130 -3.67 15.66 -8.97
N VAL A 131 -4.77 15.17 -8.43
CA VAL A 131 -5.66 14.23 -9.13
C VAL A 131 -6.50 14.97 -10.18
N SER A 132 -7.00 16.17 -9.89
CA SER A 132 -7.69 17.00 -10.87
C SER A 132 -6.75 17.42 -12.01
N GLY A 133 -5.52 17.83 -11.70
CA GLY A 133 -4.52 18.21 -12.72
C GLY A 133 -4.08 17.05 -13.61
N LEU A 134 -4.06 15.82 -13.10
CA LEU A 134 -3.80 14.62 -13.91
C LEU A 134 -4.99 14.33 -14.86
N MET A 135 -6.22 14.47 -14.36
CA MET A 135 -7.44 14.24 -15.14
C MET A 135 -7.66 15.33 -16.21
N GLU A 136 -7.28 16.57 -15.93
CA GLU A 136 -7.27 17.66 -16.93
C GLU A 136 -6.23 17.41 -18.03
N ARG A 137 -5.03 16.92 -17.69
CA ARG A 137 -4.01 16.56 -18.70
C ARG A 137 -4.47 15.43 -19.63
N PHE A 138 -5.24 14.46 -19.13
CA PHE A 138 -5.82 13.42 -19.97
C PHE A 138 -6.93 13.95 -20.89
N LYS A 139 -7.74 14.91 -20.41
CA LYS A 139 -8.77 15.60 -21.22
C LYS A 139 -8.18 16.57 -22.25
N ALA A 140 -6.99 17.11 -22.01
CA ALA A 140 -6.33 18.09 -22.87
C ALA A 140 -5.58 17.49 -24.08
N THR A 141 -5.70 16.18 -24.35
CA THR A 141 -5.12 15.58 -25.55
C THR A 141 -5.89 16.06 -26.79
N PRO A 142 -5.31 16.86 -27.71
CA PRO A 142 -6.07 17.40 -28.82
C PRO A 142 -6.32 16.30 -29.85
N GLN A 143 -7.59 16.14 -30.27
CA GLN A 143 -7.94 15.31 -31.42
C GLN A 143 -7.13 15.77 -32.64
N LYS A 144 -6.24 14.89 -33.10
CA LYS A 144 -5.38 15.06 -34.26
C LYS A 144 -6.25 15.32 -35.50
N LYS A 145 -6.35 16.59 -35.93
CA LYS A 145 -6.99 16.95 -37.21
C LYS A 145 -6.24 16.25 -38.35
N VAL A 146 -6.87 15.24 -38.93
CA VAL A 146 -6.44 14.58 -40.16
C VAL A 146 -6.55 15.61 -41.29
N ARG A 147 -5.39 16.12 -41.74
CA ARG A 147 -5.29 17.08 -42.85
C ARG A 147 -5.50 16.33 -44.17
N GLY A 148 -6.55 16.73 -44.89
CA GLY A 148 -7.03 16.08 -46.10
C GLY A 148 -6.00 15.94 -47.21
N SER A 149 -6.01 14.75 -47.82
CA SER A 149 -5.35 14.43 -49.08
C SER A 149 -5.98 15.23 -50.22
N LYS A 150 -5.24 16.18 -50.80
CA LYS A 150 -5.59 16.74 -52.11
C LYS A 150 -5.23 15.72 -53.18
N LYS A 151 -6.27 15.22 -53.87
CA LYS A 151 -6.14 14.71 -55.24
C LYS A 151 -5.62 15.85 -56.12
N SER A 152 -4.57 15.60 -56.90
CA SER A 152 -4.32 16.31 -58.15
C SER A 152 -4.29 15.30 -59.28
N VAL A 153 -4.98 15.71 -60.34
CA VAL A 153 -5.23 15.07 -61.64
C VAL A 153 -3.94 14.59 -62.30
#